data_AF-A0A816SZ51-F1
#
_entry.id   AF-A0A816SZ51-F1
#
_cell.length_a   1.000
_cell.length_b   1.000
_cell.length_c   1.000
_cell.angle_alpha   90.00
_cell.angle_beta   90.00
_cell.angle_gamma   90.00
#
_symmetry.space_group_name_H-M   'P 1'
#
loop_
_entity.id
_entity.type
_entity.pdbx_description
1 polymer ?
#
loop_
_entity_poly.entity_id
_entity_poly.type
_entity_poly.pdbx_seq_one_letter_code
_entity_poly.pdbx_strand_id
1 'polypeptide(L)'
;MAKAIASGFPFAAVVTRPEIAKTVGNYFNTYGGNPIGCAVASAVLDVIKEEKLQENSLQVGTHLFNSLAELRDQLPNVIGDIPGKSLLIGMEMVTDKESRKPFSVEKMNAI
;
A
#
# COMPACT_ATOMS: atom_id res chain seq x y z
N MET A 1 4.74 -12.14 -1.33
CA MET A 1 5.22 -10.75 -1.41
C MET A 1 5.77 -10.49 -2.81
N ALA A 2 5.61 -9.27 -3.33
CA ALA A 2 6.05 -8.81 -4.66
C ALA A 2 6.10 -7.27 -4.66
N LYS A 3 5.90 -6.62 -5.81
CA LYS A 3 5.79 -5.15 -5.96
C LYS A 3 6.99 -4.40 -5.33
N ALA A 4 6.77 -3.75 -4.20
CA ALA A 4 7.75 -2.92 -3.52
C ALA A 4 8.97 -3.69 -3.01
N ILE A 5 8.90 -5.03 -2.88
CA ILE A 5 10.01 -5.86 -2.39
C ILE A 5 11.32 -5.68 -3.17
N ALA A 6 11.25 -5.29 -4.44
CA ALA A 6 12.43 -5.02 -5.28
C ALA A 6 12.23 -3.77 -6.16
N SER A 7 11.42 -2.80 -5.70
CA SER A 7 11.21 -1.48 -6.34
C SER A 7 11.03 -1.52 -7.87
N GLY A 8 10.21 -2.46 -8.37
CA GLY A 8 9.91 -2.59 -9.81
C GLY A 8 10.70 -3.67 -10.54
N PHE A 9 11.78 -4.19 -9.96
CA PHE A 9 12.45 -5.37 -10.50
C PHE A 9 11.58 -6.64 -10.29
N PRO A 10 11.49 -7.56 -11.26
CA PRO A 10 10.72 -8.79 -11.12
C PRO A 10 11.25 -9.69 -9.99
N PHE A 11 10.65 -9.58 -8.81
CA PHE A 11 11.02 -10.36 -7.63
C PHE A 11 9.79 -10.65 -6.78
N ALA A 12 9.68 -11.90 -6.32
CA ALA A 12 8.61 -12.33 -5.44
C ALA A 12 9.15 -13.34 -4.43
N ALA A 13 8.52 -13.35 -3.26
CA ALA A 13 8.87 -14.27 -2.19
C ALA A 13 7.60 -14.83 -1.54
N VAL A 14 7.62 -16.11 -1.20
CA VAL A 14 6.64 -16.74 -0.32
C VAL A 14 7.32 -16.97 1.01
N VAL A 15 6.76 -16.40 2.08
CA VAL A 15 7.25 -16.60 3.44
C VAL A 15 6.24 -17.49 4.16
N THR A 16 6.73 -18.58 4.72
CA THR A 16 5.90 -19.57 5.41
C THR A 16 6.69 -20.24 6.53
N ARG A 17 6.02 -21.02 7.36
CA ARG A 17 6.65 -21.76 8.46
C ARG A 17 7.45 -22.96 7.93
N PRO A 18 8.52 -23.39 8.62
CA PRO A 18 9.34 -24.51 8.18
C PRO A 18 8.56 -25.80 7.92
N GLU A 19 7.56 -26.12 8.74
CA GLU A 19 6.72 -27.30 8.57
C GLU A 19 5.90 -27.27 7.27
N ILE A 20 5.46 -26.08 6.84
CA ILE A 20 4.72 -25.89 5.57
C ILE A 20 5.70 -25.90 4.39
N ALA A 21 6.87 -25.27 4.51
CA ALA A 21 7.86 -25.25 3.44
C ALA A 21 8.33 -26.67 3.06
N LYS A 22 8.44 -27.56 4.05
CA LYS A 22 8.82 -28.97 3.84
C LYS A 22 7.78 -29.77 3.04
N THR A 23 6.50 -29.38 3.01
CA THR A 23 5.47 -30.11 2.26
C THR A 23 5.46 -29.82 0.77
N VAL A 24 6.17 -28.77 0.32
CA VAL A 24 6.18 -28.33 -1.09
C VAL A 24 6.87 -29.34 -2.02
N GLY A 25 7.70 -30.23 -1.49
CA GLY A 25 8.45 -31.20 -2.28
C GLY A 25 9.45 -30.52 -3.22
N ASN A 26 9.64 -31.07 -4.42
CA ASN A 26 10.60 -30.58 -5.41
C ASN A 26 10.00 -29.45 -6.27
N TYR A 27 9.94 -28.24 -5.71
CA TYR A 27 9.64 -27.03 -6.47
C TYR A 27 10.94 -26.37 -6.98
N PHE A 28 10.94 -25.94 -8.24
CA PHE A 28 12.07 -25.24 -8.85
C PHE A 28 11.57 -24.06 -9.69
N ASN A 29 12.33 -22.96 -9.67
CA ASN A 29 12.08 -21.78 -10.50
C ASN A 29 13.42 -21.29 -11.07
N THR A 30 13.55 -21.29 -12.40
CA THR A 30 14.78 -20.91 -13.11
C THR A 30 15.32 -19.54 -12.72
N TYR A 31 14.44 -18.57 -12.45
CA TYR A 31 14.82 -17.21 -12.06
C TYR A 31 14.69 -16.96 -10.54
N GLY A 32 14.20 -17.95 -9.80
CA GLY A 32 14.00 -17.86 -8.36
C GLY A 32 15.33 -17.73 -7.63
N GLY A 33 15.45 -16.70 -6.78
CA GLY A 33 16.67 -16.48 -5.98
C GLY A 33 17.91 -16.11 -6.78
N ASN A 34 17.75 -15.56 -7.99
CA ASN A 34 18.91 -15.10 -8.78
C ASN A 34 19.67 -13.97 -8.04
N PRO A 35 21.02 -13.92 -8.14
CA PRO A 35 21.82 -12.96 -7.36
C PRO A 35 21.48 -11.50 -7.60
N ILE A 36 21.11 -11.13 -8.84
CA ILE A 36 20.74 -9.75 -9.19
C ILE A 36 19.46 -9.35 -8.45
N GLY A 37 18.42 -10.19 -8.50
CA GLY A 37 17.17 -9.93 -7.78
C GLY A 37 17.37 -9.85 -6.26
N CYS A 38 18.22 -10.72 -5.71
CA CYS A 38 18.58 -10.67 -4.28
C CYS A 38 19.32 -9.37 -3.91
N ALA A 39 20.27 -8.91 -4.72
CA ALA A 39 20.99 -7.66 -4.48
C ALA A 39 20.04 -6.45 -4.53
N VAL A 40 19.13 -6.39 -5.51
CA VAL A 40 18.13 -5.32 -5.60
C VAL A 40 17.19 -5.34 -4.39
N ALA A 41 16.66 -6.50 -4.02
CA ALA A 41 15.77 -6.62 -2.86
C ALA A 41 16.48 -6.25 -1.55
N SER A 42 17.77 -6.59 -1.40
CA SER A 42 18.58 -6.18 -0.25
C SER A 42 18.73 -4.66 -0.18
N ALA A 43 19.11 -4.03 -1.28
CA ALA A 43 19.29 -2.57 -1.34
C ALA A 43 17.98 -1.83 -0.99
N VAL A 44 16.82 -2.35 -1.40
CA VAL A 44 15.51 -1.80 -1.01
C VAL A 44 15.30 -1.87 0.50
N LEU A 45 15.66 -2.98 1.14
CA LEU A 45 15.56 -3.10 2.60
C LEU A 45 16.52 -2.15 3.33
N ASP A 46 17.72 -1.97 2.80
CA ASP A 46 18.71 -1.03 3.34
C ASP A 46 18.15 0.40 3.32
N VAL A 47 17.60 0.85 2.18
CA VAL A 47 16.95 2.16 2.06
C VAL A 47 15.77 2.31 3.03
N ILE A 48 14.89 1.31 3.12
CA ILE A 48 13.74 1.35 4.05
C ILE A 48 14.21 1.56 5.50
N LYS A 49 15.33 0.94 5.87
CA LYS A 49 15.89 1.02 7.22
C LYS A 49 16.66 2.32 7.45
N GLU A 50 17.58 2.67 6.57
CA GLU A 50 18.48 3.82 6.71
C GLU A 50 17.73 5.15 6.65
N GLU A 51 16.77 5.27 5.74
CA GLU A 51 15.93 6.47 5.61
C GLU A 51 14.71 6.45 6.54
N LYS A 52 14.58 5.43 7.39
CA LYS A 52 13.47 5.27 8.34
C LYS A 52 12.09 5.41 7.69
N LEU A 53 11.90 4.79 6.52
CA LEU A 53 10.71 5.02 5.69
C LEU A 53 9.40 4.60 6.38
N GLN A 54 9.44 3.62 7.29
CA GLN A 54 8.26 3.24 8.08
C GLN A 54 7.84 4.34 9.06
N GLU A 55 8.80 4.96 9.74
CA GLU A 55 8.56 6.09 10.66
C GLU A 55 8.07 7.31 9.87
N ASN A 56 8.72 7.62 8.75
CA ASN A 56 8.27 8.70 7.86
C ASN A 56 6.83 8.47 7.35
N SER A 57 6.51 7.24 6.94
CA SER A 57 5.16 6.86 6.47
C SER A 57 4.11 6.98 7.58
N LEU A 58 4.48 6.72 8.84
CA LEU A 58 3.63 6.99 10.00
C LEU A 58 3.43 8.49 10.20
N GLN A 59 4.51 9.28 10.28
CA GLN A 59 4.44 10.71 10.57
C GLN A 59 3.69 11.48 9.47
N VAL A 60 4.11 11.33 8.22
CA VAL A 60 3.50 12.01 7.07
C VAL A 60 2.09 11.47 6.81
N GLY A 61 1.89 10.16 6.95
CA GLY A 61 0.57 9.55 6.79
C GLY A 61 -0.44 10.06 7.83
N THR A 62 -0.04 10.20 9.10
CA THR A 62 -0.88 10.79 10.14
C THR A 62 -1.20 12.25 9.85
N HIS A 63 -0.22 13.04 9.41
CA HIS A 63 -0.46 14.42 9.01
C HIS A 63 -1.48 14.52 7.87
N LEU A 64 -1.27 13.75 6.79
CA LEU A 64 -2.18 13.70 5.65
C LEU A 64 -3.58 13.28 6.07
N PHE A 65 -3.71 12.21 6.87
CA PHE A 65 -5.00 11.73 7.36
C PHE A 65 -5.77 12.82 8.12
N ASN A 66 -5.10 13.54 9.03
CA ASN A 66 -5.73 14.61 9.81
C ASN A 66 -6.21 15.75 8.91
N SER A 67 -5.39 16.17 7.94
CA SER A 67 -5.78 17.21 6.97
C SER A 67 -6.95 16.78 6.09
N LEU A 68 -7.02 15.51 5.69
CA LEU A 68 -8.17 14.99 4.96
C LEU A 68 -9.44 14.92 5.83
N ALA A 69 -9.30 14.62 7.12
CA ALA A 69 -10.42 14.64 8.05
C ALA A 69 -10.97 16.07 8.25
N GLU A 70 -10.09 17.06 8.38
CA GLU A 70 -10.49 18.47 8.39
C GLU A 70 -11.22 18.87 7.11
N LEU A 71 -10.72 18.43 5.94
CA LEU A 71 -11.37 18.69 4.65
C LEU A 71 -12.75 18.03 4.56
N ARG A 72 -12.91 16.81 5.07
CA ARG A 72 -14.23 16.14 5.17
C ARG A 72 -15.20 16.95 6.02
N ASP A 73 -14.73 17.52 7.12
CA ASP A 73 -15.56 18.33 8.01
C ASP A 73 -15.98 19.66 7.36
N GLN A 74 -15.16 20.17 6.42
CA GLN A 74 -15.50 21.34 5.59
C GLN A 74 -16.44 21.00 4.42
N LEU A 75 -16.37 19.78 3.88
CA LEU A 75 -17.17 19.31 2.74
C LEU A 75 -18.01 18.08 3.07
N PRO A 76 -18.87 18.13 4.11
CA PRO A 76 -19.58 16.95 4.63
C PRO A 76 -20.60 16.36 3.64
N ASN A 77 -20.99 17.12 2.61
CA ASN A 77 -21.96 16.67 1.60
C ASN A 77 -21.30 15.98 0.39
N VAL A 78 -19.97 15.95 0.34
CA VAL A 78 -19.19 15.39 -0.78
C VAL A 78 -18.23 14.30 -0.31
N ILE A 79 -17.65 14.45 0.88
CA ILE A 79 -16.68 13.50 1.43
C ILE A 79 -17.35 12.65 2.52
N GLY A 80 -17.35 11.34 2.29
CA GLY A 80 -17.85 10.32 3.20
C GLY A 80 -16.78 9.87 4.19
N ASP A 81 -16.43 8.59 4.14
CA ASP A 81 -15.37 8.00 4.96
C ASP A 81 -13.97 8.18 4.35
N ILE A 82 -12.93 8.06 5.18
CA ILE A 82 -11.53 8.16 4.79
C ILE A 82 -10.81 6.88 5.23
N PRO A 83 -11.03 5.73 4.56
CA PRO A 83 -10.41 4.48 4.95
C PRO A 83 -8.92 4.48 4.59
N GLY A 84 -8.07 3.98 5.48
CA GLY A 84 -6.65 3.80 5.17
C GLY A 84 -5.76 3.89 6.39
N LYS A 85 -4.46 3.66 6.17
CA LYS A 85 -3.41 3.78 7.18
C LYS A 85 -2.11 4.24 6.55
N SER A 86 -1.35 5.04 7.31
CA SER A 86 -0.06 5.59 6.86
C SER A 86 -0.21 6.27 5.49
N LEU A 87 0.60 5.93 4.49
CA LEU A 87 0.52 6.52 3.15
C LEU A 87 -0.40 5.76 2.16
N LEU A 88 -1.21 4.82 2.64
CA LEU A 88 -2.23 4.16 1.82
C LEU A 88 -3.61 4.59 2.32
N ILE A 89 -4.05 5.76 1.84
CA ILE A 89 -5.30 6.41 2.25
C ILE A 89 -6.22 6.55 1.04
N GLY A 90 -7.48 6.18 1.22
CA GLY A 90 -8.57 6.45 0.29
C GLY A 90 -9.49 7.55 0.83
N MET A 91 -10.20 8.20 -0.08
CA MET A 91 -11.24 9.17 0.23
C MET A 91 -12.52 8.77 -0.50
N GLU A 92 -13.59 8.57 0.25
CA GLU A 92 -14.88 8.21 -0.30
C GLU A 92 -15.62 9.48 -0.75
N MET A 93 -16.01 9.53 -2.02
CA MET A 93 -16.76 10.62 -2.60
C MET A 93 -18.23 10.22 -2.72
N VAL A 94 -19.12 10.92 -2.00
CA VAL A 94 -20.54 10.56 -1.86
C VAL A 94 -21.45 11.72 -2.21
N THR A 95 -22.57 11.42 -2.90
CA THR A 95 -23.61 12.44 -3.20
C THR A 95 -24.54 12.68 -2.03
N ASP A 96 -24.57 11.76 -1.08
CA ASP A 96 -25.37 11.83 0.13
C ASP A 96 -24.67 11.02 1.24
N LYS A 97 -24.50 11.63 2.41
CA LYS A 97 -23.72 11.06 3.51
C LYS A 97 -24.47 9.97 4.26
N GLU A 98 -25.79 10.10 4.41
CA GLU A 98 -26.58 9.13 5.15
C GLU A 98 -26.71 7.81 4.39
N SER A 99 -27.04 7.87 3.09
CA SER A 99 -27.12 6.70 2.23
C SER A 99 -25.77 6.17 1.77
N ARG A 100 -24.68 6.93 1.97
CA ARG A 100 -23.33 6.68 1.44
C ARG A 100 -23.34 6.39 -0.07
N LYS A 101 -24.23 7.06 -0.82
CA LYS A 101 -24.34 6.84 -2.26
C LYS A 101 -23.09 7.40 -2.95
N PRO A 102 -22.26 6.57 -3.62
CA PRO A 102 -21.03 7.04 -4.23
C PRO A 102 -21.32 7.92 -5.45
N PHE A 103 -20.35 8.77 -5.80
CA PHE A 103 -20.38 9.46 -7.08
C PHE A 103 -20.38 8.45 -8.24
N SER A 104 -21.07 8.79 -9.34
CA SER A 104 -20.90 8.05 -10.59
C SER A 104 -19.49 8.30 -11.14
N VAL A 105 -19.02 7.42 -12.02
CA VAL A 105 -17.71 7.59 -12.66
C VAL A 105 -17.65 8.91 -13.45
N GLU A 106 -18.75 9.32 -14.11
CA GLU A 106 -18.76 10.61 -14.82
C GLU A 106 -18.61 11.79 -13.85
N LYS A 107 -19.29 11.74 -12.70
CA LYS A 107 -19.16 12.79 -11.67
C LYS A 107 -17.78 12.81 -11.03
N MET A 108 -17.15 11.65 -10.80
CA MET A 108 -15.77 11.57 -10.31
C MET A 108 -14.78 12.19 -11.29
N ASN A 109 -14.97 11.95 -12.60
CA ASN A 109 -14.08 12.47 -13.64
C ASN A 109 -14.27 13.97 -13.95
N ALA A 110 -15.34 14.58 -13.46
CA ALA A 110 -15.67 15.98 -13.69
C ALA A 110 -15.15 16.94 -12.61
N ILE A 111 -14.56 16.40 -11.53
CA ILE A 111 -13.89 17.14 -10.45
C ILE A 111 -12.38 17.15 -10.71
#